data_AF-A0A7K2MAL0-F1
#
_entry.id   AF-A0A7K2MAL0-F1
#
_cell.length_a   1.000
_cell.length_b   1.000
_cell.length_c   1.000
_cell.angle_alpha   90.00
_cell.angle_beta   90.00
_cell.angle_gamma   90.00
#
_symmetry.space_group_name_H-M   'P 1'
#
loop_
_entity.id
_entity.type
_entity.pdbx_description
1 polymer ?
#
loop_
_entity_poly.entity_id
_entity_poly.type
_entity_poly.pdbx_seq_one_letter_code
_entity_poly.pdbx_strand_id
1 'polypeptide(L)'
;VDGVTVVDLDQPVEAVSVAPGDSGRAEVEVRPLSGPGAEASPLLARGRTVTVSGADFHYRADATVSGPVRTRTWRVREAAWGLVVPVDGAGRAAGKAAG
;
A
#
# COMPACT_ATOMS: atom_id res chain seq x y z
N VAL A 1 -5.76 1.00 -10.70
CA VAL A 1 -6.21 1.65 -9.45
C VAL A 1 -7.49 2.41 -9.73
N ASP A 2 -8.56 2.15 -8.98
CA ASP A 2 -9.88 2.76 -9.19
C ASP A 2 -10.37 2.70 -10.65
N GLY A 3 -10.11 1.57 -11.32
CA GLY A 3 -10.45 1.35 -12.74
C GLY A 3 -9.45 1.90 -13.76
N VAL A 4 -8.45 2.68 -13.35
CA VAL A 4 -7.41 3.24 -14.22
C VAL A 4 -6.18 2.33 -14.24
N THR A 5 -5.69 2.00 -15.44
CA THR A 5 -4.44 1.22 -15.63
C THR A 5 -3.23 2.07 -15.22
N VAL A 6 -2.35 1.51 -14.38
CA VAL A 6 -1.09 2.16 -13.96
C VAL A 6 0.10 1.63 -14.77
N VAL A 7 0.13 0.31 -14.98
CA VAL A 7 1.08 -0.42 -15.84
C VAL A 7 0.28 -1.48 -16.58
N ASP A 8 0.53 -1.63 -17.88
CA ASP A 8 -0.12 -2.63 -18.73
C ASP A 8 0.72 -3.93 -18.79
N LEU A 9 0.14 -5.02 -19.27
CA LEU A 9 0.72 -6.36 -19.27
C LEU A 9 1.99 -6.49 -20.14
N ASP A 10 2.24 -5.54 -21.03
CA ASP A 10 3.42 -5.49 -21.89
C ASP A 10 4.65 -4.89 -21.19
N GLN A 11 4.47 -4.32 -19.99
CA GLN A 11 5.51 -3.65 -19.22
C GLN A 11 5.90 -4.51 -18.01
N PRO A 12 7.10 -5.14 -18.04
CA PRO A 12 7.54 -5.98 -16.94
C PRO A 12 7.79 -5.16 -15.68
N VAL A 13 7.39 -5.72 -14.53
CA VAL A 13 7.53 -5.12 -13.20
C VAL A 13 8.39 -6.01 -12.32
N GLU A 14 9.26 -5.43 -11.51
CA GLU A 14 10.02 -6.18 -10.50
C GLU A 14 9.21 -6.36 -9.22
N ALA A 15 8.39 -5.35 -8.85
CA ALA A 15 7.63 -5.35 -7.62
C ALA A 15 6.44 -4.41 -7.69
N VAL A 16 5.38 -4.77 -6.96
CA VAL A 16 4.24 -3.92 -6.67
C VAL A 16 4.05 -3.88 -5.17
N SER A 17 4.07 -2.68 -4.58
CA SER A 17 3.76 -2.45 -3.17
C SER A 17 2.41 -1.74 -3.06
N VAL A 18 1.57 -2.19 -2.13
CA VAL A 18 0.29 -1.58 -1.80
C VAL A 18 0.25 -1.37 -0.30
N ALA A 19 0.20 -0.12 0.13
CA ALA A 19 0.18 0.25 1.54
C ALA A 19 -1.05 1.12 1.85
N PRO A 20 -1.59 1.09 3.08
CA PRO A 20 -2.56 2.09 3.50
C PRO A 20 -1.88 3.47 3.50
N GLY A 21 -2.51 4.45 2.83
CA GLY A 21 -2.08 5.83 2.83
C GLY A 21 -2.94 6.69 3.77
N ASP A 22 -2.68 7.99 3.73
CA ASP A 22 -3.56 8.98 4.32
C ASP A 22 -4.91 9.05 3.58
N SER A 23 -5.89 9.75 4.17
CA SER A 23 -7.13 10.15 3.49
C SER A 23 -8.01 9.02 2.90
N GLY A 24 -7.91 7.81 3.44
CA GLY A 24 -8.77 6.69 3.04
C GLY A 24 -8.44 6.12 1.65
N ARG A 25 -7.18 6.25 1.21
CA ARG A 25 -6.67 5.67 -0.03
C ARG A 25 -5.49 4.75 0.25
N ALA A 26 -5.27 3.78 -0.62
CA ALA A 26 -4.03 3.02 -0.67
C ALA A 26 -3.02 3.78 -1.51
N GLU A 27 -1.78 3.80 -1.07
CA GLU A 27 -0.62 4.18 -1.87
C GLU A 27 -0.11 2.94 -2.60
N VAL A 28 0.12 3.11 -3.91
CA VAL A 28 0.61 2.06 -4.79
C VAL A 28 1.92 2.52 -5.38
N GLU A 29 2.95 1.71 -5.20
CA GLU A 29 4.25 1.89 -5.85
C GLU A 29 4.49 0.68 -6.75
N VAL A 30 4.72 0.94 -8.03
CA VAL A 30 5.12 -0.07 -9.01
C VAL A 30 6.56 0.22 -9.38
N ARG A 31 7.43 -0.75 -9.15
CA ARG A 31 8.81 -0.70 -9.61
C ARG A 31 8.89 -1.41 -10.96
N PRO A 32 9.20 -0.70 -12.06
CA PRO A 32 9.44 -1.32 -13.35
C PRO A 32 10.66 -2.23 -13.29
N LEU A 33 10.68 -3.29 -14.10
CA LEU A 33 11.88 -4.11 -14.24
C LEU A 33 12.97 -3.27 -14.91
N SER A 34 14.05 -3.01 -14.16
CA SER A 34 15.19 -2.23 -14.65
C SER A 34 16.10 -3.10 -15.54
N GLY A 35 16.55 -2.52 -16.66
CA GLY A 35 17.57 -3.12 -17.52
C GLY A 35 18.98 -2.97 -16.94
N PRO A 36 19.99 -3.69 -17.47
CA PRO A 36 21.37 -3.56 -17.02
C PRO A 36 21.87 -2.11 -17.13
N GLY A 37 22.26 -1.50 -16.01
CA GLY A 37 22.90 -0.18 -15.96
C GLY A 37 21.95 1.02 -15.93
N ALA A 38 20.64 0.83 -15.80
CA ALA A 38 19.69 1.93 -15.64
C ALA A 38 18.70 1.64 -14.51
N GLU A 39 18.55 2.57 -13.56
CA GLU A 39 17.51 2.51 -12.53
C GLU A 39 16.23 3.16 -13.07
N ALA A 40 15.16 2.38 -13.19
CA ALA A 40 13.86 2.91 -13.58
C ALA A 40 13.21 3.61 -12.39
N SER A 41 12.71 4.83 -12.60
CA SER A 41 11.94 5.53 -11.57
C SER A 41 10.62 4.79 -11.27
N PRO A 42 10.22 4.68 -10.00
CA PRO A 42 8.97 4.03 -9.65
C PRO A 42 7.76 4.82 -10.14
N LEU A 43 6.69 4.10 -10.48
CA LEU A 43 5.39 4.67 -10.79
C LEU A 43 4.54 4.70 -9.52
N LEU A 44 4.01 5.88 -9.21
CA LEU A 44 3.21 6.10 -8.00
C LEU A 44 1.74 6.33 -8.37
N ALA A 45 0.84 5.67 -7.64
CA ALA A 45 -0.60 5.85 -7.78
C ALA A 45 -1.29 5.82 -6.41
N ARG A 46 -2.50 6.38 -6.33
CA ARG A 46 -3.33 6.36 -5.12
C ARG A 46 -4.78 6.03 -5.47
N GLY A 47 -5.43 5.18 -4.68
CA GLY A 47 -6.84 4.89 -4.87
C GLY A 47 -7.44 3.94 -3.84
N ARG A 48 -8.75 3.70 -3.93
CA ARG A 48 -9.50 2.90 -2.95
C ARG A 48 -9.54 1.42 -3.31
N THR A 49 -9.51 1.10 -4.59
CA THR A 49 -9.51 -0.26 -5.10
C THR A 49 -8.28 -0.48 -5.97
N VAL A 50 -7.46 -1.44 -5.60
CA VAL A 50 -6.24 -1.83 -6.33
C VAL A 50 -6.46 -3.23 -6.86
N THR A 51 -6.29 -3.43 -8.17
CA THR A 51 -6.31 -4.74 -8.80
C THR A 51 -4.98 -4.94 -9.51
N VAL A 52 -4.33 -6.06 -9.21
CA VAL A 52 -3.15 -6.54 -9.94
C VAL A 52 -3.59 -7.78 -10.71
N SER A 53 -3.33 -7.77 -12.02
CA SER A 53 -3.58 -8.92 -12.91
C SER A 53 -2.35 -9.16 -13.77
N GLY A 54 -2.05 -10.42 -14.06
CA GLY A 54 -0.91 -10.79 -14.89
C GLY A 54 -0.72 -12.30 -15.00
N ALA A 55 0.50 -12.71 -15.32
CA ALA A 55 0.93 -14.10 -15.16
C ALA A 55 0.79 -14.55 -13.69
N ASP A 56 0.90 -15.85 -13.44
CA ASP A 56 0.82 -16.42 -12.09
C ASP A 56 1.85 -15.74 -11.16
N PHE A 57 1.37 -15.05 -10.11
CA PHE A 57 2.20 -14.30 -9.17
C PHE A 57 1.92 -14.66 -7.71
N HIS A 58 2.92 -14.45 -6.86
CA HIS A 58 2.79 -14.54 -5.41
C HIS A 58 2.76 -13.14 -4.81
N TYR A 59 2.08 -12.98 -3.69
CA TYR A 59 2.10 -11.74 -2.92
C TYR A 59 2.26 -12.04 -1.43
N ARG A 60 2.81 -11.07 -0.70
CA ARG A 60 2.82 -11.07 0.76
C ARG A 60 1.79 -10.07 1.27
N ALA A 61 0.98 -10.51 2.21
CA ALA A 61 0.13 -9.62 3.02
C ALA A 61 0.32 -10.01 4.47
N ASP A 62 0.61 -9.02 5.32
CA ASP A 62 1.02 -9.23 6.71
C ASP A 62 2.20 -10.21 6.78
N ALA A 63 2.05 -11.29 7.55
CA ALA A 63 3.07 -12.34 7.68
C ALA A 63 2.95 -13.45 6.61
N THR A 64 1.90 -13.45 5.78
CA THR A 64 1.54 -14.59 4.92
C THR A 64 1.91 -14.35 3.46
N VAL A 65 2.56 -15.33 2.84
CA VAL A 65 2.72 -15.41 1.38
C VAL A 65 1.55 -16.20 0.81
N SER A 66 0.93 -15.68 -0.24
CA SER A 66 -0.21 -16.28 -0.93
C SER A 66 0.07 -16.36 -2.43
N GLY A 67 -0.55 -17.32 -3.11
CA GLY A 67 -0.39 -17.55 -4.55
C GLY A 67 0.09 -18.97 -4.87
N PRO A 68 0.28 -19.28 -6.18
CA PRO A 68 0.16 -18.36 -7.30
C PRO A 68 -1.31 -17.95 -7.59
N VAL A 69 -1.51 -16.70 -7.98
CA VAL A 69 -2.80 -16.19 -8.48
C VAL A 69 -2.59 -15.39 -9.77
N ARG A 70 -3.63 -15.26 -10.59
CA ARG A 70 -3.61 -14.42 -11.80
C ARG A 70 -4.14 -13.02 -11.57
N THR A 71 -5.04 -12.88 -10.60
CA THR A 71 -5.68 -11.62 -10.26
C THR A 71 -5.87 -11.54 -8.76
N ARG A 72 -5.58 -10.37 -8.20
CA ARG A 72 -5.92 -10.05 -6.82
C ARG A 72 -6.40 -8.60 -6.73
N THR A 73 -7.45 -8.40 -5.94
CA THR A 73 -8.01 -7.09 -5.65
C THR A 73 -7.96 -6.80 -4.15
N TRP A 74 -7.51 -5.60 -3.80
CA TRP A 74 -7.54 -5.04 -2.46
C TRP A 74 -8.43 -3.81 -2.46
N ARG A 75 -9.19 -3.62 -1.37
CA ARG A 75 -10.02 -2.44 -1.17
C ARG A 75 -9.72 -1.82 0.19
N VAL A 76 -9.56 -0.51 0.19
CA VAL A 76 -9.54 0.26 1.43
C VAL A 76 -10.93 0.22 2.05
N ARG A 77 -10.98 -0.07 3.35
CA ARG A 77 -12.18 0.03 4.17
C ARG A 77 -11.89 1.02 5.29
N GLU A 78 -12.42 2.22 5.18
CA GLU A 78 -12.34 3.22 6.25
C GLU A 78 -13.09 2.74 7.48
N ALA A 79 -12.57 3.04 8.66
CA ALA A 79 -13.13 2.62 9.95
C ALA A 79 -13.41 1.10 10.06
N ALA A 80 -12.62 0.26 9.39
CA ALA A 80 -12.78 -1.20 9.44
C ALA A 80 -12.45 -1.82 10.80
N TRP A 81 -11.71 -1.10 11.64
CA TRP A 81 -11.27 -1.54 12.95
C TRP A 81 -11.58 -0.47 14.01
N GLY A 82 -12.13 -0.89 15.14
CA GLY A 82 -12.12 -0.11 16.37
C GLY A 82 -10.97 -0.60 17.24
N LEU A 83 -9.98 0.25 17.51
CA LEU A 83 -8.80 -0.09 18.29
C LEU A 83 -8.75 0.74 19.57
N VAL A 84 -8.44 0.11 20.70
CA VAL A 84 -8.00 0.84 21.90
C VAL A 84 -6.51 1.07 21.76
N VAL A 85 -6.12 2.33 21.65
CA VAL A 85 -4.71 2.74 21.57
C VAL A 85 -4.28 3.34 22.91
N PRO A 86 -3.00 3.22 23.29
CA PRO A 86 -2.47 3.94 24.44
C PRO A 86 -2.74 5.43 24.31
N VAL A 87 -3.08 6.09 25.42
CA VAL A 87 -3.06 7.56 25.46
C VAL A 87 -1.61 8.00 25.60
N ASP A 88 -1.12 8.78 24.64
CA ASP A 88 0.19 9.39 24.77
C ASP A 88 0.22 10.26 26.03
N GLY A 89 1.18 10.03 26.93
CA GLY A 89 1.32 10.76 28.19
C GLY A 89 1.59 12.27 28.07
N ALA A 90 1.53 12.83 26.86
CA ALA A 90 1.80 14.24 26.55
C ALA A 90 0.69 15.21 27.00
N GLY A 91 -0.29 14.75 27.78
CA GLY A 91 -1.34 15.58 28.39
C GLY A 91 -1.14 15.92 29.88
N ARG A 92 -0.08 15.44 30.56
CA ARG A 92 0.10 15.65 32.02
C ARG A 92 1.38 16.41 32.39
N ALA A 93 1.68 17.49 31.69
CA ALA A 93 2.73 18.45 32.09
C ALA A 93 2.35 19.93 31.91
N ALA A 94 1.05 20.26 31.90
CA ALA A 94 0.57 21.63 32.00
C ALA A 94 -0.46 21.72 33.14
N GLY A 95 0.02 21.82 34.38
CA GLY A 95 -0.88 21.92 35.53
C GLY A 95 -0.26 21.58 36.88
N LYS A 96 0.97 22.04 37.18
CA LYS A 96 1.36 22.30 38.57
C LYS A 96 2.46 23.37 38.65
N ALA A 97 2.04 24.62 38.51
CA ALA A 97 2.77 25.79 39.00
C ALA A 97 1.73 26.85 39.42
N ALA A 98 1.23 26.73 40.64
CA ALA A 98 0.64 27.79 41.47
C ALA A 98 0.17 27.16 42.79
N GLY A 99 0.71 27.65 43.90
CA GLY A 99 0.40 27.21 45.26
C GLY A 99 1.66 27.04 46.07
#